data_AF-A0A5E5QM13-F1
#
_entry.id   AF-A0A5E5QM13-F1
#
_cell.length_a   1.000
_cell.length_b   1.000
_cell.length_c   1.000
_cell.angle_alpha   90.00
_cell.angle_beta   90.00
_cell.angle_gamma   90.00
#
_symmetry.space_group_name_H-M   'P 1'
#
loop_
_entity.id
_entity.type
_entity.pdbx_description
1 polymer ?
#
loop_
_entity_poly.entity_id
_entity_poly.type
_entity_poly.pdbx_seq_one_letter_code
_entity_poly.pdbx_strand_id
1 'polypeptide(L)'
;MLVTFISECEKKALKRTRRVLDAFANRIGNNTWQTPITEEGLDAIKKLLKKTASKNTAVSCHQLKSRIRTELLWVVGKREKFNSEGIVAVNYTEQDKFIGEINMSEIYANTKKQPLDQHLFAVGVVAQEMMKNFCTDKQLHKAAFTAGCWHDIGKLEVHFQDWLNEELKKKNLRTELPENGVHIDGGKGFANFSWEKYPTHNEVSTLVYELLAKTMFGRSEEKAIKHAIYWHHAKPIRKDEINSLTQVLGKLKDNKLKKLLDQSQGI
;
A
#
# COMPACT_ATOMS: atom_id res chain seq x y z
N MET A 1 41.62 22.31 -9.09
CA MET A 1 40.42 22.26 -8.21
C MET A 1 40.52 21.05 -7.28
N LEU A 2 39.96 21.10 -6.08
CA LEU A 2 39.87 19.92 -5.20
C LEU A 2 38.50 19.27 -5.36
N VAL A 3 38.48 17.96 -5.64
CA VAL A 3 37.25 17.21 -5.85
C VAL A 3 37.18 16.00 -4.92
N THR A 4 35.96 15.67 -4.51
CA THR A 4 35.62 14.47 -3.73
C THR A 4 34.66 13.62 -4.54
N PHE A 5 34.94 12.32 -4.62
CA PHE A 5 34.06 11.33 -5.23
C PHE A 5 33.46 10.44 -4.15
N ILE A 6 32.15 10.22 -4.21
CA ILE A 6 31.41 9.34 -3.28
C ILE A 6 30.69 8.28 -4.11
N SER A 7 30.82 7.01 -3.72
CA SER A 7 30.27 5.86 -4.47
C SER A 7 29.22 5.08 -3.66
N GLU A 8 27.97 5.13 -4.10
CA GLU A 8 26.88 4.24 -3.65
C GLU A 8 26.67 3.08 -4.63
N CYS A 9 27.76 2.62 -5.27
CA CYS A 9 27.72 1.51 -6.20
C CYS A 9 27.48 0.18 -5.46
N GLU A 10 26.67 -0.69 -6.05
CA GLU A 10 26.36 -2.01 -5.50
C GLU A 10 26.90 -3.14 -6.40
N LYS A 11 27.03 -4.33 -5.80
CA LYS A 11 27.40 -5.57 -6.51
C LYS A 11 28.72 -5.40 -7.29
N LYS A 12 28.77 -5.95 -8.53
CA LYS A 12 29.96 -5.88 -9.39
C LYS A 12 30.36 -4.44 -9.80
N ALA A 13 29.45 -3.47 -9.70
CA ALA A 13 29.75 -2.07 -10.04
C ALA A 13 30.73 -1.44 -9.04
N LEU A 14 30.66 -1.82 -7.77
CA LEU A 14 31.55 -1.31 -6.73
C LEU A 14 33.01 -1.61 -7.05
N LYS A 15 33.32 -2.89 -7.35
CA LYS A 15 34.69 -3.31 -7.69
C LYS A 15 35.23 -2.61 -8.94
N ARG A 16 34.38 -2.36 -9.94
CA ARG A 16 34.76 -1.65 -11.18
C ARG A 16 35.05 -0.18 -10.91
N THR A 17 34.15 0.51 -10.20
CA THR A 17 34.30 1.93 -9.84
C THR A 17 35.54 2.16 -8.99
N ARG A 18 35.77 1.30 -8.00
CA ARG A 18 36.98 1.32 -7.16
C ARG A 18 38.25 1.26 -8.02
N ARG A 19 38.33 0.31 -8.96
CA ARG A 19 39.48 0.19 -9.87
C ARG A 19 39.74 1.46 -10.68
N VAL A 20 38.69 2.14 -11.14
CA VAL A 20 38.84 3.40 -11.88
C VAL A 20 39.33 4.50 -10.94
N LEU A 21 38.64 4.73 -9.82
CA LEU A 21 38.96 5.85 -8.92
C LEU A 21 40.28 5.70 -8.17
N ASP A 22 40.66 4.47 -7.78
CA ASP A 22 41.94 4.19 -7.11
C ASP A 22 43.15 4.53 -7.99
N ALA A 23 42.98 4.55 -9.32
CA ALA A 23 44.06 4.89 -10.25
C ALA A 23 44.29 6.42 -10.38
N PHE A 24 43.32 7.25 -10.01
CA PHE A 24 43.36 8.70 -10.24
C PHE A 24 43.20 9.55 -8.97
N ALA A 25 42.78 8.96 -7.85
CA ALA A 25 42.49 9.69 -6.63
C ALA A 25 42.85 8.89 -5.37
N ASN A 26 43.17 9.62 -4.30
CA ASN A 26 43.46 9.00 -3.02
C ASN A 26 42.17 8.57 -2.34
N ARG A 27 42.08 7.30 -1.98
CA ARG A 27 40.95 6.78 -1.22
C ARG A 27 41.07 7.20 0.25
N ILE A 28 40.11 7.96 0.74
CA ILE A 28 40.06 8.48 2.12
C ILE A 28 38.97 7.81 2.98
N GLY A 29 38.16 6.94 2.38
CA GLY A 29 37.16 6.13 3.08
C GLY A 29 36.75 4.92 2.24
N ASN A 30 35.89 4.04 2.78
CA ASN A 30 35.51 2.79 2.12
C ASN A 30 35.00 3.00 0.68
N ASN A 31 34.22 4.07 0.47
CA ASN A 31 33.62 4.45 -0.81
C ASN A 31 33.85 5.94 -1.14
N THR A 32 34.93 6.53 -0.65
CA THR A 32 35.21 7.96 -0.79
C THR A 32 36.64 8.21 -1.26
N TRP A 33 36.80 9.06 -2.27
CA TRP A 33 38.09 9.47 -2.83
C TRP A 33 38.21 10.97 -2.90
N GLN A 34 39.42 11.48 -2.79
CA GLN A 34 39.71 12.90 -2.91
C GLN A 34 41.01 13.11 -3.67
N THR A 35 41.04 14.12 -4.54
CA THR A 35 42.24 14.47 -5.31
C THR A 35 42.19 15.91 -5.81
N PRO A 36 43.33 16.62 -5.84
CA PRO A 36 43.47 17.82 -6.64
C PRO A 36 43.53 17.44 -8.14
N ILE A 37 42.68 18.05 -8.97
CA ILE A 37 42.60 17.73 -10.40
C ILE A 37 42.34 18.98 -11.26
N THR A 38 42.60 18.86 -12.56
CA THR A 38 42.18 19.82 -13.60
C THR A 38 40.77 19.50 -14.11
N GLU A 39 40.16 20.44 -14.84
CA GLU A 39 38.82 20.23 -15.43
C GLU A 39 38.85 19.14 -16.51
N GLU A 40 39.89 19.12 -17.33
CA GLU A 40 40.13 18.06 -18.32
C GLU A 40 40.29 16.67 -17.68
N GLY A 41 41.05 16.59 -16.58
CA GLY A 41 41.21 15.36 -15.83
C GLY A 41 39.89 14.87 -15.23
N LEU A 42 39.05 15.80 -14.75
CA LEU A 42 37.73 15.49 -14.23
C LEU A 42 36.81 14.92 -15.31
N ASP A 43 36.82 15.51 -16.51
CA ASP A 43 36.05 15.04 -17.65
C ASP A 43 36.53 13.67 -18.17
N ALA A 44 37.84 13.41 -18.13
CA ALA A 44 38.40 12.11 -18.46
C ALA A 44 37.90 11.02 -17.50
N ILE A 45 37.93 11.27 -16.18
CA ILE A 45 37.40 10.36 -15.17
C ILE A 45 35.91 10.13 -15.38
N LYS A 46 35.14 11.19 -15.63
CA LYS A 46 33.69 11.11 -15.90
C LYS A 46 33.38 10.21 -17.10
N LYS A 47 34.16 10.33 -18.19
CA LYS A 47 34.04 9.47 -19.38
C LYS A 47 34.36 8.00 -19.06
N LEU A 48 35.42 7.73 -18.28
CA LEU A 48 35.79 6.37 -17.87
C LEU A 48 34.74 5.71 -16.97
N LEU A 49 34.20 6.45 -16.00
CA LEU A 49 33.11 5.98 -15.15
C LEU A 49 31.85 5.68 -15.98
N LYS A 50 31.48 6.56 -16.92
CA LYS A 50 30.36 6.32 -17.83
C LYS A 50 30.54 5.06 -18.69
N LYS A 51 31.76 4.79 -19.20
CA LYS A 51 32.05 3.61 -20.02
C LYS A 51 31.89 2.30 -19.25
N THR A 52 32.16 2.31 -17.94
CA THR A 52 32.07 1.11 -17.08
C THR A 52 30.77 1.03 -16.29
N ALA A 53 29.89 2.03 -16.45
CA ALA A 53 28.65 2.15 -15.71
C ALA A 53 27.67 1.01 -16.04
N SER A 54 26.91 0.63 -15.03
CA SER A 54 25.82 -0.35 -15.10
C SER A 54 24.66 0.13 -14.23
N LYS A 55 23.54 -0.61 -14.23
CA LYS A 55 22.36 -0.28 -13.40
C LYS A 55 22.63 -0.11 -11.89
N ASN A 56 23.73 -0.67 -11.39
CA ASN A 56 24.14 -0.58 -9.99
C ASN A 56 25.27 0.44 -9.75
N THR A 57 25.65 1.22 -10.75
CA THR A 57 26.67 2.28 -10.62
C THR A 57 26.00 3.55 -10.12
N ALA A 58 26.54 4.16 -9.06
CA ALA A 58 26.08 5.43 -8.52
C ALA A 58 27.30 6.14 -7.93
N VAL A 59 27.78 7.19 -8.60
CA VAL A 59 28.94 7.98 -8.17
C VAL A 59 28.63 9.46 -8.27
N SER A 60 28.76 10.20 -7.16
CA SER A 60 28.65 11.65 -7.14
C SER A 60 30.04 12.29 -7.11
N CYS A 61 30.18 13.43 -7.79
CA CYS A 61 31.39 14.25 -7.76
C CYS A 61 31.07 15.63 -7.19
N HIS A 62 31.79 15.99 -6.13
CA HIS A 62 31.66 17.26 -5.43
C HIS A 62 32.95 18.07 -5.58
N GLN A 63 32.82 19.34 -5.91
CA GLN A 63 33.92 20.29 -5.89
C GLN A 63 33.91 21.08 -4.60
N LEU A 64 35.07 21.20 -3.95
CA LEU A 64 35.23 22.16 -2.86
C LEU A 64 35.41 23.56 -3.47
N LYS A 65 34.41 24.43 -3.30
CA LYS A 65 34.46 25.83 -3.77
C LYS A 65 35.09 26.76 -2.73
N SER A 66 34.82 26.50 -1.45
CA SER A 66 35.41 27.24 -0.32
C SER A 66 35.66 26.28 0.85
N ARG A 67 36.26 26.76 1.95
CA ARG A 67 36.52 25.93 3.14
C ARG A 67 35.26 25.29 3.75
N ILE A 68 34.07 25.86 3.49
CA ILE A 68 32.79 25.44 4.08
C ILE A 68 31.76 24.96 3.04
N ARG A 69 32.03 25.16 1.74
CA ARG A 69 31.04 24.90 0.69
C ARG A 69 31.56 23.89 -0.33
N THR A 70 30.83 22.79 -0.44
CA THR A 70 30.94 21.82 -1.53
C THR A 70 29.77 22.00 -2.50
N GLU A 71 30.04 21.76 -3.78
CA GLU A 71 29.03 21.86 -4.84
C GLU A 71 29.03 20.56 -5.64
N LEU A 72 27.85 20.00 -5.86
CA LEU A 72 27.67 18.84 -6.73
C LEU A 72 27.91 19.24 -8.19
N LEU A 73 28.93 18.69 -8.82
CA LEU A 73 29.19 18.92 -10.25
C LEU A 73 28.37 17.97 -11.12
N TRP A 74 28.37 16.68 -10.79
CA TRP A 74 27.65 15.67 -11.56
C TRP A 74 27.48 14.36 -10.80
N VAL A 75 26.57 13.54 -11.30
CA VAL A 75 26.36 12.15 -10.88
C VAL A 75 26.50 11.24 -12.11
N VAL A 76 27.17 10.09 -11.94
CA VAL A 76 27.24 9.03 -12.94
C VAL A 76 26.45 7.82 -12.46
N GLY A 77 25.52 7.34 -13.29
CA GLY A 77 24.68 6.19 -13.01
C GLY A 77 23.38 6.54 -12.29
N LYS A 78 22.99 5.75 -11.29
CA LYS A 78 21.69 5.84 -10.60
C LYS A 78 21.62 7.09 -9.72
N ARG A 79 20.91 8.12 -10.21
CA ARG A 79 20.76 9.40 -9.51
C ARG A 79 19.89 9.30 -8.25
N GLU A 80 18.94 8.37 -8.21
CA GLU A 80 18.04 8.13 -7.07
C GLU A 80 18.77 7.80 -5.75
N LYS A 81 20.04 7.40 -5.81
CA LYS A 81 20.86 7.15 -4.61
C LYS A 81 21.30 8.43 -3.88
N PHE A 82 21.11 9.59 -4.51
CA PHE A 82 21.51 10.88 -3.99
C PHE A 82 20.35 11.88 -4.03
N ASN A 83 20.31 12.82 -3.10
CA ASN A 83 19.39 13.95 -3.16
C ASN A 83 19.85 14.99 -4.22
N SER A 84 19.15 16.13 -4.30
CA SER A 84 19.48 17.23 -5.23
C SER A 84 20.91 17.78 -5.07
N GLU A 85 21.47 17.68 -3.87
CA GLU A 85 22.82 18.15 -3.51
C GLU A 85 23.88 17.04 -3.59
N GLY A 86 23.51 15.83 -4.00
CA GLY A 86 24.43 14.70 -4.10
C GLY A 86 24.73 14.03 -2.76
N ILE A 87 23.94 14.32 -1.73
CA ILE A 87 24.07 13.72 -0.39
C ILE A 87 23.35 12.38 -0.39
N VAL A 88 23.99 11.39 0.24
CA VAL A 88 23.46 10.02 0.40
C VAL A 88 22.45 10.01 1.55
N ALA A 89 21.30 9.38 1.33
CA ALA A 89 20.34 9.14 2.41
C ALA A 89 20.93 8.16 3.44
N VAL A 90 21.06 8.61 4.68
CA VAL A 90 21.57 7.79 5.80
C VAL A 90 20.45 7.04 6.53
N ASN A 91 19.22 7.55 6.44
CA ASN A 91 18.02 6.91 6.95
C ASN A 91 17.09 6.64 5.79
N TYR A 92 16.76 5.37 5.59
CA TYR A 92 15.69 4.97 4.70
C TYR A 92 14.46 4.78 5.56
N THR A 93 13.46 5.62 5.38
CA THR A 93 12.10 5.28 5.79
C THR A 93 11.51 4.46 4.66
N GLU A 94 11.38 3.15 4.84
CA GLU A 94 10.32 2.41 4.15
C GLU A 94 9.03 3.05 4.66
N GLN A 95 8.52 4.04 3.93
CA GLN A 95 7.28 4.69 4.28
C GLN A 95 6.13 3.77 3.86
N ASP A 96 6.08 2.59 4.47
CA ASP A 96 4.82 1.96 4.80
C ASP A 96 4.11 2.98 5.66
N LYS A 97 3.06 3.59 5.11
CA LYS A 97 2.14 4.40 5.91
C LYS A 97 1.45 3.45 6.87
N PHE A 98 2.12 3.16 7.99
CA PHE A 98 1.59 2.41 9.12
C PHE A 98 0.47 3.21 9.77
N ILE A 99 -0.76 2.91 9.38
CA ILE A 99 -1.93 3.15 10.21
C ILE A 99 -2.31 1.78 10.79
N GLY A 100 -1.81 1.49 11.99
CA GLY A 100 -2.09 0.25 12.70
C GLY A 100 -1.29 -0.96 12.20
N GLU A 101 -1.27 -2.02 12.99
CA GLU A 101 -0.51 -3.27 12.80
C GLU A 101 -1.01 -4.12 11.60
N ILE A 102 -1.51 -3.49 10.54
CA ILE A 102 -2.16 -4.13 9.39
C ILE A 102 -1.46 -3.68 8.12
N ASN A 103 -0.75 -4.59 7.45
CA ASN A 103 -0.20 -4.34 6.12
C ASN A 103 -1.33 -4.37 5.09
N MET A 104 -1.85 -3.22 4.71
CA MET A 104 -2.96 -3.11 3.75
C MET A 104 -2.61 -3.70 2.37
N SER A 105 -1.32 -3.75 2.01
CA SER A 105 -0.87 -4.34 0.74
C SER A 105 -1.03 -5.87 0.69
N GLU A 106 -1.25 -6.52 1.83
CA GLU A 106 -1.46 -7.96 1.96
C GLU A 106 -2.94 -8.32 2.17
N ILE A 107 -3.85 -7.33 2.12
CA ILE A 107 -5.29 -7.54 2.24
C ILE A 107 -5.92 -7.45 0.86
N TYR A 108 -6.60 -8.52 0.47
CA TYR A 108 -7.17 -8.65 -0.86
C TYR A 108 -8.69 -8.62 -0.83
N ALA A 109 -9.29 -8.00 -1.85
CA ALA A 109 -10.74 -7.99 -2.08
C ALA A 109 -11.26 -9.27 -2.73
N ASN A 110 -10.41 -9.97 -3.49
CA ASN A 110 -10.79 -11.12 -4.32
C ASN A 110 -9.59 -12.03 -4.66
N THR A 111 -9.87 -13.17 -5.31
CA THR A 111 -8.86 -14.17 -5.71
C THR A 111 -7.91 -13.74 -6.82
N LYS A 112 -8.12 -12.57 -7.43
CA LYS A 112 -7.17 -11.99 -8.38
C LYS A 112 -6.08 -11.18 -7.67
N LYS A 113 -6.01 -11.25 -6.33
CA LYS A 113 -5.07 -10.48 -5.49
C LYS A 113 -5.21 -8.98 -5.70
N GLN A 114 -6.43 -8.52 -5.96
CA GLN A 114 -6.70 -7.08 -6.01
C GLN A 114 -6.62 -6.52 -4.57
N PRO A 115 -5.78 -5.51 -4.30
CA PRO A 115 -5.72 -4.88 -2.98
C PRO A 115 -7.08 -4.31 -2.58
N LEU A 116 -7.48 -4.52 -1.32
CA LEU A 116 -8.80 -4.13 -0.84
C LEU A 116 -9.00 -2.61 -0.86
N ASP A 117 -8.00 -1.85 -0.45
CA ASP A 117 -8.00 -0.38 -0.47
C ASP A 117 -8.25 0.19 -1.88
N GLN A 118 -7.56 -0.35 -2.88
CA GLN A 118 -7.73 0.04 -4.28
C GLN A 118 -9.12 -0.34 -4.80
N HIS A 119 -9.62 -1.51 -4.42
CA HIS A 119 -10.97 -1.96 -4.78
C HIS A 119 -12.03 -1.00 -4.21
N LEU A 120 -11.97 -0.70 -2.91
CA LEU A 120 -12.92 0.20 -2.24
C LEU A 120 -12.90 1.60 -2.86
N PHE A 121 -11.71 2.16 -3.11
CA PHE A 121 -11.58 3.46 -3.74
C PHE A 121 -12.12 3.48 -5.18
N ALA A 122 -11.77 2.47 -5.98
CA ALA A 122 -12.22 2.37 -7.37
C ALA A 122 -13.76 2.25 -7.46
N VAL A 123 -14.37 1.39 -6.64
CA VAL A 123 -15.84 1.25 -6.60
C VAL A 123 -16.50 2.56 -6.14
N GLY A 124 -15.94 3.25 -5.14
CA GLY A 124 -16.41 4.56 -4.72
C GLY A 124 -16.40 5.60 -5.85
N VAL A 125 -15.28 5.72 -6.56
CA VAL A 125 -15.16 6.67 -7.69
C VAL A 125 -16.14 6.31 -8.81
N VAL A 126 -16.23 5.04 -9.18
CA VAL A 126 -17.17 4.60 -10.23
C VAL A 126 -18.62 4.87 -9.83
N ALA A 127 -19.00 4.56 -8.58
CA ALA A 127 -20.35 4.83 -8.07
C ALA A 127 -20.67 6.32 -8.11
N GLN A 128 -19.71 7.19 -7.77
CA GLN A 128 -19.86 8.63 -7.85
C GLN A 128 -20.06 9.12 -9.28
N GLU A 129 -19.22 8.69 -10.22
CA GLU A 129 -19.33 9.08 -11.63
C GLU A 129 -20.63 8.55 -12.26
N MET A 130 -21.05 7.34 -11.89
CA MET A 130 -22.37 6.82 -12.30
C MET A 130 -23.50 7.69 -11.75
N MET A 131 -23.45 8.08 -10.48
CA MET A 131 -24.51 8.91 -9.87
C MET A 131 -24.63 10.29 -10.53
N LYS A 132 -23.53 10.86 -11.03
CA LYS A 132 -23.57 12.12 -11.80
C LYS A 132 -24.41 12.03 -13.08
N ASN A 133 -24.57 10.83 -13.65
CA ASN A 133 -25.44 10.62 -14.81
C ASN A 133 -26.93 10.55 -14.44
N PHE A 134 -27.27 10.31 -13.17
CA PHE A 134 -28.66 10.15 -12.71
C PHE A 134 -29.21 11.39 -12.00
N CYS A 135 -28.36 12.15 -11.29
CA CYS A 135 -28.80 13.36 -10.60
C CYS A 135 -27.69 14.42 -10.55
N THR A 136 -28.06 15.68 -10.30
CA THR A 136 -27.11 16.79 -10.10
C THR A 136 -26.80 17.04 -8.63
N ASP A 137 -27.41 16.28 -7.72
CA ASP A 137 -27.25 16.47 -6.28
C ASP A 137 -25.86 15.99 -5.80
N LYS A 138 -25.03 16.96 -5.42
CA LYS A 138 -23.67 16.71 -4.93
C LYS A 138 -23.64 15.91 -3.63
N GLN A 139 -24.68 15.96 -2.80
CA GLN A 139 -24.75 15.13 -1.59
C GLN A 139 -24.99 13.67 -1.97
N LEU A 140 -25.87 13.38 -2.92
CA LEU A 140 -26.08 12.03 -3.43
C LEU A 140 -24.82 11.47 -4.13
N HIS A 141 -24.06 12.31 -4.84
CA HIS A 141 -22.76 11.90 -5.41
C HIS A 141 -21.78 11.47 -4.32
N LYS A 142 -21.67 12.27 -3.25
CA LYS A 142 -20.81 11.95 -2.12
C LYS A 142 -21.32 10.72 -1.36
N ALA A 143 -22.63 10.57 -1.21
CA ALA A 143 -23.22 9.38 -0.58
C ALA A 143 -22.92 8.11 -1.40
N ALA A 144 -23.03 8.16 -2.72
CA ALA A 144 -22.65 7.04 -3.60
C ALA A 144 -21.16 6.70 -3.49
N PHE A 145 -20.28 7.72 -3.48
CA PHE A 145 -18.86 7.55 -3.23
C PHE A 145 -18.59 6.85 -1.89
N THR A 146 -19.21 7.36 -0.82
CA THR A 146 -19.07 6.80 0.53
C THR A 146 -19.58 5.37 0.58
N ALA A 147 -20.76 5.06 0.04
CA ALA A 147 -21.26 3.71 -0.02
C ALA A 147 -20.27 2.77 -0.71
N GLY A 148 -19.70 3.16 -1.86
CA GLY A 148 -18.69 2.37 -2.56
C GLY A 148 -17.39 2.19 -1.76
N CYS A 149 -16.91 3.21 -1.06
CA CYS A 149 -15.72 3.10 -0.22
C CYS A 149 -15.89 2.21 1.02
N TRP A 150 -17.12 2.05 1.51
CA TRP A 150 -17.40 1.30 2.74
C TRP A 150 -18.06 -0.06 2.51
N HIS A 151 -18.57 -0.36 1.30
CA HIS A 151 -19.39 -1.56 1.07
C HIS A 151 -18.67 -2.87 1.43
N ASP A 152 -17.38 -2.96 1.13
CA ASP A 152 -16.59 -4.19 1.26
C ASP A 152 -15.57 -4.15 2.42
N ILE A 153 -15.63 -3.13 3.29
CA ILE A 153 -14.67 -2.99 4.40
C ILE A 153 -14.71 -4.19 5.37
N GLY A 154 -15.85 -4.90 5.45
CA GLY A 154 -16.01 -6.14 6.21
C GLY A 154 -15.11 -7.28 5.73
N LYS A 155 -14.50 -7.18 4.53
CA LYS A 155 -13.46 -8.12 4.06
C LYS A 155 -12.17 -8.03 4.85
N LEU A 156 -12.01 -7.03 5.73
CA LEU A 156 -10.94 -7.00 6.75
C LEU A 156 -11.06 -8.13 7.79
N GLU A 157 -12.23 -8.77 7.89
CA GLU A 157 -12.45 -9.84 8.85
C GLU A 157 -11.53 -11.04 8.58
N VAL A 158 -11.00 -11.62 9.66
CA VAL A 158 -9.92 -12.61 9.61
C VAL A 158 -10.35 -13.87 8.86
N HIS A 159 -11.58 -14.34 9.03
CA HIS A 159 -12.06 -15.53 8.34
C HIS A 159 -12.17 -15.33 6.83
N PHE A 160 -12.58 -14.14 6.38
CA PHE A 160 -12.61 -13.85 4.95
C PHE A 160 -11.20 -13.89 4.36
N GLN A 161 -10.23 -13.25 5.03
CA GLN A 161 -8.83 -13.24 4.56
C GLN A 161 -8.19 -14.63 4.65
N ASP A 162 -8.42 -15.39 5.73
CA ASP A 162 -7.95 -16.77 5.87
C ASP A 162 -8.50 -17.64 4.73
N TRP A 163 -9.80 -17.51 4.40
CA TRP A 163 -10.44 -18.27 3.32
C TRP A 163 -9.83 -17.89 1.98
N LEU A 164 -9.71 -16.61 1.71
CA LEU A 164 -9.14 -16.10 0.48
C LEU A 164 -7.70 -16.58 0.28
N ASN A 165 -6.88 -16.55 1.34
CA ASN A 165 -5.51 -17.03 1.32
C ASN A 165 -5.41 -18.53 1.05
N GLU A 166 -6.34 -19.35 1.56
CA GLU A 166 -6.41 -20.77 1.24
C GLU A 166 -6.84 -21.01 -0.22
N GLU A 167 -7.81 -20.26 -0.74
CA GLU A 167 -8.19 -20.34 -2.16
C GLU A 167 -7.03 -19.98 -3.09
N LEU A 168 -6.24 -18.96 -2.74
CA LEU A 168 -5.06 -18.52 -3.51
C LEU A 168 -3.95 -19.58 -3.59
N LYS A 169 -3.93 -20.57 -2.68
CA LYS A 169 -2.95 -21.68 -2.69
C LYS A 169 -3.34 -22.80 -3.65
N LYS A 170 -4.59 -22.86 -4.13
CA LYS A 170 -5.07 -23.96 -4.97
C LYS A 170 -4.51 -23.84 -6.40
N LYS A 171 -3.98 -24.95 -6.92
CA LYS A 171 -3.38 -25.04 -8.28
C LYS A 171 -4.37 -24.77 -9.41
N ASN A 172 -5.64 -25.11 -9.21
CA ASN A 172 -6.76 -24.77 -10.10
C ASN A 172 -7.60 -23.70 -9.41
N LEU A 173 -7.19 -22.43 -9.52
CA LEU A 173 -8.02 -21.31 -9.11
C LEU A 173 -9.37 -21.47 -9.81
N ARG A 174 -10.47 -21.49 -9.04
CA ARG A 174 -11.80 -21.33 -9.61
C ARG A 174 -11.78 -20.00 -10.38
N THR A 175 -11.85 -20.06 -11.71
CA THR A 175 -11.71 -18.91 -12.61
C THR A 175 -12.77 -17.85 -12.37
N GLU A 176 -13.92 -18.27 -11.83
CA GLU A 176 -15.00 -17.41 -11.38
C GLU A 176 -15.49 -17.96 -10.04
N LEU A 177 -15.15 -17.27 -8.95
CA LEU A 177 -15.90 -17.41 -7.71
C LEU A 177 -17.21 -16.63 -7.90
N PRO A 178 -18.38 -17.23 -7.64
CA PRO A 178 -19.61 -16.46 -7.56
C PRO A 178 -19.41 -15.34 -6.52
N GLU A 179 -19.52 -14.10 -6.98
CA GLU A 179 -19.18 -12.85 -6.28
C GLU A 179 -19.93 -12.66 -4.95
N ASN A 180 -20.93 -13.50 -4.71
CA ASN A 180 -21.92 -13.43 -3.67
C ASN A 180 -21.33 -13.58 -2.26
N GLY A 181 -20.10 -14.12 -2.13
CA GLY A 181 -19.52 -14.41 -0.83
C GLY A 181 -20.39 -15.34 0.01
N VAL A 182 -21.27 -16.17 -0.57
CA VAL A 182 -22.21 -17.06 0.17
C VAL A 182 -21.68 -18.50 0.28
N HIS A 183 -20.48 -18.80 -0.22
CA HIS A 183 -20.04 -20.20 -0.42
C HIS A 183 -18.78 -20.63 0.37
N ILE A 184 -18.50 -20.01 1.52
CA ILE A 184 -17.43 -20.51 2.42
C ILE A 184 -17.90 -21.75 3.23
N ASP A 185 -19.12 -22.25 2.99
CA ASP A 185 -19.56 -23.51 3.61
C ASP A 185 -18.76 -24.72 3.06
N GLY A 186 -17.86 -25.21 3.91
CA GLY A 186 -17.43 -26.61 3.94
C GLY A 186 -16.55 -27.09 2.77
N GLY A 187 -15.27 -26.71 2.76
CA GLY A 187 -14.22 -27.40 2.01
C GLY A 187 -13.07 -27.84 2.93
N LYS A 188 -12.55 -29.06 2.74
CA LYS A 188 -11.46 -29.67 3.56
C LYS A 188 -10.31 -28.67 3.78
N GLY A 189 -10.21 -28.15 5.01
CA GLY A 189 -9.29 -27.10 5.45
C GLY A 189 -9.98 -26.01 6.29
N PHE A 190 -11.26 -25.76 6.01
CA PHE A 190 -12.08 -24.70 6.62
C PHE A 190 -13.25 -25.24 7.46
N ALA A 191 -13.05 -26.37 8.15
CA ALA A 191 -14.10 -27.21 8.71
C ALA A 191 -15.05 -26.57 9.75
N ASN A 192 -14.86 -25.30 10.13
CA ASN A 192 -15.65 -24.61 11.15
C ASN A 192 -16.27 -23.27 10.72
N PHE A 193 -15.99 -22.76 9.52
CA PHE A 193 -16.62 -21.52 9.04
C PHE A 193 -17.95 -21.83 8.35
N SER A 194 -18.99 -21.10 8.75
CA SER A 194 -20.31 -21.12 8.12
C SER A 194 -20.99 -19.78 8.38
N TRP A 195 -21.79 -19.32 7.42
CA TRP A 195 -22.60 -18.11 7.57
C TRP A 195 -23.67 -18.21 8.66
N GLU A 196 -23.97 -19.42 9.12
CA GLU A 196 -24.80 -19.64 10.30
C GLU A 196 -24.09 -19.14 11.58
N LYS A 197 -22.77 -19.32 11.63
CA LYS A 197 -21.94 -18.98 12.80
C LYS A 197 -21.43 -17.53 12.75
N TYR A 198 -21.02 -17.07 11.57
CA TYR A 198 -20.35 -15.79 11.38
C TYR A 198 -21.14 -14.84 10.46
N PRO A 199 -21.06 -13.52 10.68
CA PRO A 199 -21.73 -12.53 9.83
C PRO A 199 -21.08 -12.47 8.44
N THR A 200 -21.86 -12.04 7.45
CA THR A 200 -21.36 -11.78 6.10
C THR A 200 -20.57 -10.47 6.03
N HIS A 201 -19.69 -10.32 5.05
CA HIS A 201 -18.85 -9.12 4.97
C HIS A 201 -19.68 -7.84 4.79
N ASN A 202 -20.81 -7.89 4.08
CA ASN A 202 -21.75 -6.76 3.98
C ASN A 202 -22.42 -6.40 5.32
N GLU A 203 -22.72 -7.38 6.17
CA GLU A 203 -23.23 -7.14 7.53
C GLU A 203 -22.16 -6.48 8.41
N VAL A 204 -20.92 -6.98 8.33
CA VAL A 204 -19.77 -6.39 9.03
C VAL A 204 -19.48 -4.98 8.51
N SER A 205 -19.50 -4.75 7.21
CA SER A 205 -19.35 -3.43 6.61
C SER A 205 -20.40 -2.44 7.11
N THR A 206 -21.65 -2.89 7.23
CA THR A 206 -22.75 -2.09 7.75
C THR A 206 -22.51 -1.71 9.22
N LEU A 207 -22.01 -2.64 10.03
CA LEU A 207 -21.64 -2.38 11.42
C LEU A 207 -20.49 -1.37 11.52
N VAL A 208 -19.43 -1.56 10.73
CA VAL A 208 -18.27 -0.66 10.71
C VAL A 208 -18.69 0.76 10.29
N TYR A 209 -19.52 0.88 9.26
CA TYR A 209 -20.04 2.17 8.81
C TYR A 209 -20.87 2.86 9.90
N GLU A 210 -21.77 2.12 10.56
CA GLU A 210 -22.63 2.67 11.62
C GLU A 210 -21.80 3.24 12.78
N LEU A 211 -20.74 2.54 13.18
CA LEU A 211 -19.92 2.92 14.33
C LEU A 211 -18.87 3.99 14.00
N LEU A 212 -18.30 3.99 12.79
CA LEU A 212 -17.10 4.80 12.50
C LEU A 212 -17.31 5.93 11.48
N ALA A 213 -18.32 5.84 10.62
CA ALA A 213 -18.41 6.69 9.43
C ALA A 213 -19.74 7.45 9.28
N LYS A 214 -20.72 7.18 10.14
CA LYS A 214 -22.09 7.70 10.04
C LYS A 214 -22.16 9.24 10.03
N THR A 215 -21.29 9.94 10.73
CA THR A 215 -21.42 11.37 11.06
C THR A 215 -21.19 12.38 9.92
N MET A 216 -21.07 11.92 8.66
CA MET A 216 -20.69 12.78 7.53
C MET A 216 -21.85 13.29 6.67
N PHE A 217 -23.10 12.88 6.91
CA PHE A 217 -24.23 13.09 6.00
C PHE A 217 -25.55 13.46 6.70
N GLY A 218 -26.56 13.89 5.92
CA GLY A 218 -27.93 14.03 6.41
C GLY A 218 -28.59 12.67 6.68
N ARG A 219 -29.68 12.66 7.46
CA ARG A 219 -30.37 11.41 7.86
C ARG A 219 -30.84 10.57 6.66
N SER A 220 -31.21 11.22 5.56
CA SER A 220 -31.72 10.53 4.36
C SER A 220 -30.58 9.80 3.64
N GLU A 221 -29.47 10.50 3.44
CA GLU A 221 -28.26 10.02 2.79
C GLU A 221 -27.60 8.93 3.63
N GLU A 222 -27.49 9.12 4.95
CA GLU A 222 -26.99 8.07 5.86
C GLU A 222 -27.78 6.76 5.71
N LYS A 223 -29.12 6.86 5.64
CA LYS A 223 -29.99 5.70 5.44
C LYS A 223 -29.75 5.05 4.09
N ALA A 224 -29.59 5.84 3.02
CA ALA A 224 -29.31 5.34 1.68
C ALA A 224 -27.94 4.63 1.60
N ILE A 225 -26.89 5.23 2.19
CA ILE A 225 -25.55 4.66 2.26
C ILE A 225 -25.60 3.32 3.00
N LYS A 226 -26.20 3.30 4.18
CA LYS A 226 -26.33 2.08 4.98
C LYS A 226 -27.09 0.99 4.24
N HIS A 227 -28.16 1.35 3.52
CA HIS A 227 -28.95 0.41 2.73
C HIS A 227 -28.13 -0.16 1.56
N ALA A 228 -27.39 0.68 0.85
CA ALA A 228 -26.51 0.25 -0.24
C ALA A 228 -25.41 -0.70 0.28
N ILE A 229 -24.79 -0.39 1.42
CA ILE A 229 -23.79 -1.25 2.06
C ILE A 229 -24.41 -2.56 2.54
N TYR A 230 -25.59 -2.55 3.15
CA TYR A 230 -26.18 -3.78 3.67
C TYR A 230 -26.66 -4.72 2.56
N TRP A 231 -27.22 -4.19 1.47
CA TRP A 231 -27.89 -4.99 0.44
C TRP A 231 -27.07 -5.24 -0.84
N HIS A 232 -25.79 -4.89 -0.90
CA HIS A 232 -24.99 -5.14 -2.10
C HIS A 232 -24.73 -6.64 -2.38
N HIS A 233 -25.01 -7.52 -1.42
CA HIS A 233 -25.13 -8.95 -1.64
C HIS A 233 -26.46 -9.49 -1.09
N ALA A 234 -26.88 -10.63 -1.63
CA ALA A 234 -28.07 -11.33 -1.15
C ALA A 234 -27.88 -11.80 0.30
N LYS A 235 -28.92 -11.58 1.13
CA LYS A 235 -28.94 -12.06 2.52
C LYS A 235 -28.94 -13.60 2.54
N PRO A 236 -28.03 -14.26 3.28
CA PRO A 236 -28.06 -15.71 3.42
C PRO A 236 -29.28 -16.13 4.25
N ILE A 237 -29.86 -17.28 3.91
CA ILE A 237 -30.93 -17.90 4.70
C ILE A 237 -30.28 -18.62 5.88
N ARG A 238 -30.56 -18.15 7.11
CA ARG A 238 -30.05 -18.72 8.36
C ARG A 238 -31.15 -19.42 9.13
N LYS A 239 -30.78 -20.38 9.99
CA LYS A 239 -31.72 -20.93 10.98
C LYS A 239 -31.98 -19.90 12.08
N ASP A 240 -30.92 -19.25 12.55
CA ASP A 240 -31.00 -18.14 13.51
C ASP A 240 -30.70 -16.81 12.79
N GLU A 241 -31.75 -16.03 12.50
CA GLU A 241 -31.59 -14.75 11.80
C GLU A 241 -30.81 -13.72 12.64
N ILE A 242 -29.92 -12.98 11.98
CA ILE A 242 -29.27 -11.79 12.53
C ILE A 242 -30.16 -10.58 12.21
N ASN A 243 -30.81 -10.05 13.25
CA ASN A 243 -31.77 -8.96 13.16
C ASN A 243 -31.22 -7.60 13.61
N SER A 244 -30.01 -7.56 14.18
CA SER A 244 -29.42 -6.32 14.70
C SER A 244 -27.90 -6.28 14.51
N LEU A 245 -27.35 -5.07 14.44
CA LEU A 245 -25.90 -4.85 14.39
C LEU A 245 -25.19 -5.31 15.68
N THR A 246 -25.88 -5.30 16.82
CA THR A 246 -25.37 -5.87 18.08
C THR A 246 -25.16 -7.38 17.97
N GLN A 247 -26.06 -8.10 17.30
CA GLN A 247 -25.87 -9.53 17.01
C GLN A 247 -24.74 -9.77 16.02
N VAL A 248 -24.53 -8.89 15.03
CA VAL A 248 -23.37 -8.93 14.14
C VAL A 248 -22.07 -8.83 14.96
N LEU A 249 -21.97 -7.82 15.83
CA LEU A 249 -20.80 -7.61 16.71
C LEU A 249 -20.56 -8.82 17.63
N GLY A 250 -21.61 -9.36 18.23
CA GLY A 250 -21.53 -10.55 19.10
C GLY A 250 -21.02 -11.80 18.39
N LYS A 251 -21.33 -11.95 17.09
CA LYS A 251 -20.86 -13.07 16.24
C LYS A 251 -19.49 -12.83 15.61
N LEU A 252 -18.85 -11.66 15.79
CA LEU A 252 -17.46 -11.45 15.37
C LEU A 252 -16.49 -12.27 16.23
N LYS A 253 -15.43 -12.76 15.60
CA LYS A 253 -14.31 -13.40 16.29
C LYS A 253 -13.59 -12.39 17.18
N ASP A 254 -13.09 -12.85 18.33
CA ASP A 254 -12.26 -12.04 19.20
C ASP A 254 -10.93 -11.73 18.52
N ASN A 255 -10.83 -10.53 17.96
CA ASN A 255 -9.67 -10.03 17.24
C ASN A 255 -9.51 -8.52 17.48
N LYS A 256 -8.49 -7.90 16.87
CA LYS A 256 -8.23 -6.46 17.01
C LYS A 256 -9.41 -5.61 16.48
N LEU A 257 -10.05 -6.04 15.40
CA LEU A 257 -11.21 -5.37 14.83
C LEU A 257 -12.39 -5.35 15.81
N LYS A 258 -12.75 -6.50 16.39
CA LYS A 258 -13.83 -6.59 17.38
C LYS A 258 -13.54 -5.71 18.60
N LYS A 259 -12.32 -5.76 19.15
CA LYS A 259 -11.91 -4.88 20.26
C LYS A 259 -12.07 -3.40 19.94
N LEU A 260 -11.72 -2.98 18.73
CA LEU A 260 -11.87 -1.61 18.27
C LEU A 260 -13.35 -1.21 18.12
N LEU A 261 -14.18 -2.10 17.61
CA LEU A 261 -15.62 -1.88 17.47
C LEU A 261 -16.33 -1.85 18.83
N ASP A 262 -15.93 -2.72 19.76
CA ASP A 262 -16.44 -2.73 21.15
C ASP A 262 -16.12 -1.41 21.87
N GLN A 263 -14.90 -0.88 21.70
CA GLN A 263 -14.51 0.44 22.24
C GLN A 263 -15.34 1.59 21.65
N SER A 264 -15.72 1.46 20.37
CA SER A 264 -16.49 2.47 19.65
C SER A 264 -17.98 2.48 20.01
N GLN A 265 -18.48 1.46 20.71
CA GLN A 265 -19.85 1.45 21.26
C GLN A 265 -20.00 2.32 22.52
N GLY A 266 -18.88 2.72 23.15
CA GLY A 266 -18.86 3.49 24.40
C GLY A 266 -18.79 5.00 24.24
N ILE A 267 -19.01 5.55 23.04
CA ILE A 267 -19.02 6.99 22.73
C ILE A 267 -20.42 7.40 22.27
#